data_AF-A0A2X2VDB5-F1
#
_entry.id   AF-A0A2X2VDB5-F1
#
_cell.length_a   1.000
_cell.length_b   1.000
_cell.length_c   1.000
_cell.angle_alpha   90.00
_cell.angle_beta   90.00
_cell.angle_gamma   90.00
#
_symmetry.space_group_name_H-M   'P 1'
#
loop_
_entity.id
_entity.type
_entity.pdbx_description
1 polymer ?
#
loop_
_entity_poly.entity_id
_entity_poly.type
_entity_poly.pdbx_seq_one_letter_code
_entity_poly.pdbx_strand_id
1 'polypeptide(L)'
;MKFELDTTDGRARRGRLVFDRGVVETPAFMPVGTYGTVKGMTPEEVEATGAQIILGNTFHLWLRPGQEIMKLHGDLHDFMQWKGPILTDSGGFQVFSLGDIRKITEQGVHFRNPINGDPIFLDPEKSMEIQYDLGSDIVMIFDECTPYPADWDYAKRSMEMSLRWAKRSRDRF
;
A
#
# COMPACT_ATOMS: atom_id res chain seq x y z
N MET A 1 15.87 -0.74 -5.56
CA MET A 1 15.67 -2.03 -4.88
C MET A 1 16.27 -3.17 -5.69
N LYS A 2 16.98 -4.09 -5.04
CA LYS A 2 17.52 -5.32 -5.65
C LYS A 2 17.06 -6.54 -4.84
N PHE A 3 16.57 -7.59 -5.50
CA PHE A 3 16.29 -8.88 -4.87
C PHE A 3 17.44 -9.84 -5.13
N GLU A 4 17.92 -10.50 -4.07
CA GLU A 4 18.98 -11.52 -4.13
C GLU A 4 18.45 -12.84 -3.56
N LEU A 5 18.64 -13.92 -4.31
CA LEU A 5 18.27 -15.28 -3.88
C LEU A 5 19.52 -15.96 -3.31
N ASP A 6 19.48 -16.33 -2.03
CA ASP A 6 20.61 -16.96 -1.33
C ASP A 6 20.58 -18.49 -1.50
N THR A 7 19.44 -19.11 -1.24
CA THR A 7 19.28 -20.57 -1.37
C THR A 7 17.81 -20.96 -1.54
N THR A 8 17.58 -22.22 -1.92
CA THR A 8 16.26 -22.81 -2.16
C THR A 8 16.16 -24.19 -1.52
N ASP A 9 14.98 -24.53 -1.02
CA ASP A 9 14.59 -25.89 -0.64
C ASP A 9 13.21 -26.20 -1.23
N GLY A 10 13.17 -27.02 -2.28
CA GLY A 10 11.97 -27.24 -3.08
C GLY A 10 11.41 -25.93 -3.66
N ARG A 11 10.23 -25.51 -3.19
CA ARG A 11 9.61 -24.21 -3.58
C ARG A 11 9.92 -23.07 -2.62
N ALA A 12 10.52 -23.35 -1.47
CA ALA A 12 10.89 -22.34 -0.49
C ALA A 12 12.15 -21.59 -0.96
N ARG A 13 12.20 -20.30 -0.67
CA ARG A 13 13.27 -19.39 -1.12
C ARG A 13 13.75 -18.58 0.07
N ARG A 14 15.05 -18.63 0.34
CA ARG A 14 15.74 -17.71 1.24
C ARG A 14 16.44 -16.67 0.39
N GLY A 15 16.20 -15.40 0.67
CA GLY A 15 16.85 -14.30 -0.05
C GLY A 15 16.69 -12.99 0.70
N ARG A 16 17.05 -11.88 0.07
CA ARG A 16 16.95 -10.55 0.67
C ARG A 16 16.54 -9.48 -0.34
N LEU A 17 15.83 -8.47 0.12
CA LEU A 17 15.55 -7.24 -0.61
C LEU A 17 16.49 -6.15 -0.08
N VAL A 18 17.26 -5.55 -0.97
CA VAL A 18 18.20 -4.47 -0.65
C VAL A 18 17.61 -3.13 -1.10
N PHE A 19 17.38 -2.25 -0.13
CA PHE A 19 16.93 -0.87 -0.29
C PHE A 19 18.03 0.08 0.18
N ASP A 20 17.94 1.35 -0.18
CA ASP A 20 18.86 2.37 0.33
C ASP A 20 18.68 2.59 1.85
N ARG A 21 17.47 2.33 2.37
CA ARG A 21 17.10 2.43 3.79
C ARG A 21 17.35 1.16 4.60
N GLY A 22 17.81 0.06 3.99
CA GLY A 22 18.10 -1.17 4.72
C GLY A 22 17.88 -2.45 3.92
N VAL A 23 18.09 -3.58 4.59
CA VAL A 23 17.96 -4.92 4.02
C VAL A 23 16.81 -5.66 4.71
N VAL A 24 15.96 -6.29 3.91
CA VAL A 24 14.86 -7.13 4.38
C VAL A 24 15.14 -8.58 4.00
N GLU A 25 15.31 -9.43 5.00
CA GLU A 25 15.46 -10.86 4.83
C GLU A 25 14.10 -11.49 4.48
N THR A 26 14.09 -12.39 3.50
CA THR A 26 12.90 -13.11 3.04
C THR A 26 13.04 -14.61 3.32
N PRO A 27 11.97 -15.30 3.77
CA PRO A 27 10.58 -14.81 3.93
C PRO A 27 10.40 -13.77 5.04
N ALA A 28 9.62 -12.72 4.76
CA ALA A 28 9.43 -11.58 5.66
C ALA A 28 7.97 -11.51 6.14
N PHE A 29 7.79 -11.09 7.39
CA PHE A 29 6.49 -10.67 7.93
C PHE A 29 6.53 -9.15 8.13
N MET A 30 5.47 -8.46 7.71
CA MET A 30 5.35 -7.00 7.81
C MET A 30 4.29 -6.64 8.86
N PRO A 31 4.68 -6.07 10.02
CA PRO A 31 3.73 -5.45 10.93
C PRO A 31 2.94 -4.35 10.22
N VAL A 32 1.63 -4.30 10.46
CA VAL A 32 0.73 -3.35 9.79
C VAL A 32 0.58 -2.09 10.64
N GLY A 33 1.00 -0.97 10.07
CA GLY A 33 0.81 0.37 10.60
C GLY A 33 -0.41 1.04 9.99
N THR A 34 -1.36 1.44 10.85
CA THR A 34 -2.54 2.23 10.45
C THR A 34 -2.42 3.61 11.07
N TYR A 35 -2.63 4.68 10.29
CA TYR A 35 -2.40 6.07 10.75
C TYR A 35 -0.97 6.38 11.21
N GLY A 36 0.03 5.75 10.58
CA GLY A 36 1.44 6.03 10.88
C GLY A 36 1.93 5.42 12.20
N THR A 37 1.32 4.33 12.66
CA THR A 37 1.76 3.62 13.86
C THR A 37 1.37 2.15 13.80
N VAL A 38 2.26 1.26 14.26
CA VAL A 38 1.89 -0.11 14.63
C VAL A 38 1.20 -0.04 15.99
N LYS A 39 -0.07 -0.41 16.03
CA LYS A 39 -0.94 -0.10 17.16
C LYS A 39 -0.40 -0.68 18.48
N GLY A 40 -0.13 0.21 19.43
CA GLY A 40 0.31 -0.15 20.78
C GLY A 40 1.82 -0.37 20.91
N MET A 41 2.61 0.00 19.90
CA MET A 41 4.06 -0.12 19.92
C MET A 41 4.73 1.17 19.42
N THR A 42 5.86 1.55 20.02
CA THR A 42 6.75 2.56 19.44
C THR A 42 7.56 1.97 18.29
N PRO A 43 8.15 2.78 17.39
CA PRO A 43 9.04 2.29 16.33
C PRO A 43 10.20 1.43 16.87
N GLU A 44 10.77 1.79 18.01
CA GLU A 44 11.87 1.05 18.67
C GLU A 44 11.39 -0.32 19.17
N GLU A 45 10.17 -0.40 19.71
CA GLU A 45 9.59 -1.68 20.13
C GLU A 45 9.33 -2.59 18.93
N VAL A 46 8.89 -2.03 17.79
CA VAL A 46 8.71 -2.79 16.53
C VAL A 46 10.06 -3.29 16.03
N GLU A 47 11.08 -2.43 16.00
CA GLU A 47 12.44 -2.80 15.60
C GLU A 47 13.00 -3.91 16.51
N ALA A 48 12.79 -3.82 17.82
CA ALA A 48 13.23 -4.83 18.79
C ALA A 48 12.60 -6.22 18.57
N THR A 49 11.48 -6.32 17.86
CA THR A 49 10.91 -7.62 17.46
C THR A 49 11.69 -8.32 16.34
N GLY A 50 12.60 -7.61 15.68
CA GLY A 50 13.31 -8.05 14.48
C GLY A 50 12.58 -7.71 13.18
N ALA A 51 11.52 -6.89 13.21
CA ALA A 51 10.88 -6.40 12.00
C ALA A 51 11.86 -5.53 11.19
N GLN A 52 12.01 -5.85 9.90
CA GLN A 52 12.90 -5.12 8.99
C GLN A 52 12.15 -4.22 8.02
N ILE A 53 10.83 -4.38 7.94
CA ILE A 53 9.93 -3.64 7.06
C ILE A 53 8.54 -3.63 7.69
N ILE A 54 7.80 -2.55 7.46
CA ILE A 54 6.40 -2.43 7.88
C ILE A 54 5.49 -2.14 6.69
N LEU A 55 4.20 -2.40 6.87
CA LEU A 55 3.16 -2.04 5.90
C LEU A 55 2.42 -0.78 6.39
N GLY A 56 2.43 0.30 5.62
CA GLY A 56 1.66 1.50 5.87
C GLY A 56 0.34 1.51 5.08
N ASN A 57 -0.76 1.88 5.72
CA ASN A 57 -2.05 2.00 5.04
C ASN A 57 -2.24 3.36 4.36
N THR A 58 -2.19 3.38 3.03
CA THR A 58 -2.31 4.60 2.21
C THR A 58 -3.66 5.27 2.35
N PHE A 59 -4.74 4.48 2.36
CA PHE A 59 -6.10 5.01 2.43
C PHE A 59 -6.32 5.83 3.70
N HIS A 60 -5.93 5.28 4.86
CA HIS A 60 -6.08 5.96 6.12
C HIS A 60 -5.20 7.22 6.21
N LEU A 61 -3.93 7.12 5.81
CA LEU A 61 -2.97 8.22 5.84
C LEU A 61 -3.36 9.37 4.90
N TRP A 62 -3.93 9.05 3.74
CA TRP A 62 -4.43 10.05 2.79
C TRP A 62 -5.64 10.82 3.31
N LEU A 63 -6.57 10.17 4.00
CA LEU A 63 -7.73 10.84 4.56
C LEU A 63 -7.40 11.61 5.84
N ARG A 64 -6.46 11.08 6.63
CA ARG A 64 -5.97 11.71 7.87
C ARG A 64 -4.59 11.16 8.23
N PRO A 65 -3.55 12.00 8.35
CA PRO A 65 -3.60 13.46 8.40
C PRO A 65 -3.69 14.14 7.01
N GLY A 66 -3.52 13.39 5.92
CA GLY A 66 -3.51 13.93 4.56
C GLY A 66 -2.12 14.24 4.03
N GLN A 67 -2.00 14.29 2.69
CA GLN A 67 -0.72 14.47 1.99
C GLN A 67 -0.02 15.79 2.37
N GLU A 68 -0.77 16.87 2.54
CA GLU A 68 -0.18 18.19 2.87
C GLU A 68 0.51 18.16 4.24
N ILE A 69 -0.10 17.55 5.24
CA ILE A 69 0.51 17.40 6.57
C ILE A 69 1.71 16.46 6.50
N MET A 70 1.63 15.39 5.70
CA MET A 70 2.75 14.47 5.53
C MET A 70 3.98 15.18 4.95
N LYS A 71 3.80 15.97 3.89
CA LYS A 71 4.87 16.76 3.27
C LYS A 71 5.51 17.75 4.22
N LEU A 72 4.75 18.35 5.12
CA LEU A 72 5.29 19.25 6.15
C LEU A 72 6.24 18.55 7.12
N HIS A 73 6.12 17.23 7.27
CA HIS A 73 7.01 16.41 8.10
C HIS A 73 8.12 15.72 7.30
N GLY A 74 8.21 15.95 5.99
CA GLY A 74 9.07 15.20 5.08
C GLY A 74 8.27 14.10 4.38
N ASP A 75 8.31 12.90 4.93
CA ASP A 75 7.57 11.74 4.45
C ASP A 75 7.02 10.88 5.62
N LEU A 76 6.48 9.70 5.32
CA LEU A 76 5.95 8.80 6.36
C LEU A 76 7.02 8.33 7.35
N HIS A 77 8.26 8.11 6.89
CA HIS A 77 9.36 7.69 7.77
C HIS A 77 9.65 8.75 8.82
N ASP A 78 9.70 10.02 8.41
CA ASP A 78 9.94 11.13 9.31
C ASP A 78 8.73 11.40 10.21
N PHE A 79 7.51 11.25 9.69
CA PHE A 79 6.30 11.41 10.49
C PHE A 79 6.18 10.37 11.61
N MET A 80 6.49 9.10 11.32
CA MET A 80 6.35 8.01 12.31
C MET A 80 7.65 7.59 13.00
N GLN A 81 8.78 8.21 12.63
CA GLN A 81 10.13 7.88 13.11
C GLN A 81 10.57 6.42 12.84
N TRP A 82 10.07 5.80 11.77
CA TRP A 82 10.53 4.48 11.32
C TRP A 82 11.65 4.62 10.29
N LYS A 83 12.84 4.10 10.58
CA LYS A 83 14.03 4.27 9.72
C LYS A 83 14.24 3.15 8.70
N GLY A 84 13.57 2.00 8.88
CA GLY A 84 13.62 0.90 7.92
C GLY A 84 12.68 1.09 6.73
N PRO A 85 12.70 0.15 5.76
CA PRO A 85 11.79 0.14 4.63
C PRO A 85 10.29 0.17 4.99
N ILE A 86 9.48 0.79 4.14
CA ILE A 86 8.02 0.79 4.21
C ILE A 86 7.44 0.30 2.88
N LEU A 87 6.51 -0.65 2.97
CA LEU A 87 5.57 -0.96 1.89
C LEU A 87 4.28 -0.18 2.14
N THR A 88 3.74 0.49 1.14
CA THR A 88 2.38 1.04 1.23
C THR A 88 1.42 0.26 0.35
N ASP A 89 0.20 0.03 0.85
CA ASP A 89 -0.86 -0.54 0.02
C ASP A 89 -1.44 0.53 -0.92
N SER A 90 -2.17 0.10 -1.95
CA SER A 90 -2.71 1.02 -2.95
C SER A 90 -3.98 1.76 -2.51
N GLY A 91 -4.59 1.31 -1.41
CA GLY A 91 -5.92 1.73 -0.96
C GLY A 91 -7.08 1.00 -1.66
N GLY A 92 -6.81 0.18 -2.68
CA GLY A 92 -7.85 -0.52 -3.46
C GLY A 92 -8.72 -1.44 -2.60
N PHE A 93 -8.11 -2.19 -1.69
CA PHE A 93 -8.84 -3.08 -0.77
C PHE A 93 -9.71 -2.32 0.23
N GLN A 94 -9.26 -1.18 0.76
CA GLN A 94 -10.04 -0.39 1.71
C GLN A 94 -11.25 0.22 1.02
N VAL A 95 -11.07 0.72 -0.20
CA VAL A 95 -12.19 1.14 -1.04
C VAL A 95 -13.14 -0.03 -1.29
N PHE A 96 -12.61 -1.24 -1.57
CA PHE A 96 -13.41 -2.47 -1.67
C PHE A 96 -14.17 -2.82 -0.37
N SER A 97 -13.61 -2.54 0.80
CA SER A 97 -14.26 -2.83 2.08
C SER A 97 -15.45 -1.90 2.39
N LEU A 98 -15.56 -0.75 1.72
CA LEU A 98 -16.66 0.22 1.90
C LEU A 98 -18.01 -0.22 1.30
N GLY A 99 -18.07 -1.39 0.67
CA GLY A 99 -19.33 -1.96 0.13
C GLY A 99 -20.06 -1.02 -0.83
N ASP A 100 -21.37 -0.87 -0.63
CA ASP A 100 -22.30 -0.10 -1.49
C ASP A 100 -22.01 1.41 -1.57
N ILE A 101 -21.08 1.92 -0.74
CA ILE A 101 -20.73 3.35 -0.69
C ILE A 101 -19.82 3.72 -1.88
N ARG A 102 -19.29 2.73 -2.61
CA ARG A 102 -18.42 2.96 -3.78
C ARG A 102 -19.12 2.76 -5.11
N LYS A 103 -18.61 3.44 -6.14
CA LYS A 103 -18.93 3.22 -7.54
C LYS A 103 -17.63 3.09 -8.34
N ILE A 104 -17.41 1.89 -8.88
CA ILE A 104 -16.24 1.58 -9.72
C ILE A 104 -16.55 1.93 -11.16
N THR A 105 -15.61 2.61 -11.83
CA THR A 105 -15.62 2.87 -13.28
C THR A 105 -14.26 2.53 -13.87
N GLU A 106 -14.11 2.55 -15.19
CA GLU A 106 -12.81 2.31 -15.83
C GLU A 106 -11.73 3.33 -15.41
N GLN A 107 -12.15 4.55 -15.08
CA GLN A 107 -11.26 5.64 -14.67
C GLN A 107 -10.73 5.44 -13.26
N GLY A 108 -11.50 4.86 -12.35
CA GLY A 108 -11.15 4.72 -10.94
C GLY A 108 -12.38 4.43 -10.09
N VAL A 109 -12.35 4.84 -8.82
CA VAL A 109 -13.43 4.58 -7.87
C VAL A 109 -13.90 5.87 -7.21
N HIS A 110 -15.21 6.11 -7.28
CA HIS A 110 -15.87 7.12 -6.48
C HIS A 110 -16.37 6.53 -5.17
N PHE A 111 -16.21 7.22 -4.05
CA PHE A 111 -16.77 6.80 -2.76
C PHE A 111 -16.97 8.03 -1.87
N ARG A 112 -17.58 7.85 -0.69
CA ARG A 112 -17.70 8.92 0.31
C ARG A 112 -16.61 8.79 1.36
N ASN A 113 -16.03 9.91 1.74
CA ASN A 113 -15.10 9.99 2.85
C ASN A 113 -15.76 9.42 4.12
N PRO A 114 -15.22 8.36 4.74
CA PRO A 114 -15.79 7.78 5.96
C PRO A 114 -15.72 8.71 7.18
N ILE A 115 -14.93 9.78 7.12
CA ILE A 115 -14.74 10.74 8.23
C ILE A 115 -15.78 11.87 8.17
N ASN A 116 -15.99 12.47 7.00
CA ASN A 116 -16.83 13.67 6.86
C ASN A 116 -17.97 13.55 5.82
N GLY A 117 -18.01 12.46 5.05
CA GLY A 117 -19.06 12.19 4.06
C GLY A 117 -18.84 12.81 2.67
N ASP A 118 -17.78 13.59 2.47
CA ASP A 118 -17.50 14.26 1.20
C ASP A 118 -17.28 13.25 0.06
N PRO A 119 -17.70 13.57 -1.18
CA PRO A 119 -17.41 12.73 -2.34
C PRO A 119 -15.91 12.75 -2.65
N ILE A 120 -15.34 11.57 -2.84
CA ILE A 120 -13.93 11.36 -3.17
C ILE A 120 -13.83 10.53 -4.46
N PHE A 121 -12.79 10.79 -5.24
CA PHE A 121 -12.40 9.98 -6.38
C PHE A 121 -10.95 9.52 -6.20
N LEU A 122 -10.70 8.22 -6.36
CA LEU A 122 -9.38 7.61 -6.33
C LEU A 122 -9.17 6.83 -7.63
N ASP A 123 -8.11 7.15 -8.36
CA ASP A 123 -7.68 6.48 -9.58
C ASP A 123 -6.23 5.96 -9.43
N PRO A 124 -5.74 5.16 -10.40
CA PRO A 124 -4.36 4.67 -10.39
C PRO A 124 -3.31 5.76 -10.21
N GLU A 125 -3.44 6.88 -10.91
CA GLU A 125 -2.48 7.98 -10.90
C GLU A 125 -2.45 8.65 -9.52
N LYS A 126 -3.62 8.94 -8.93
CA LYS A 126 -3.71 9.53 -7.59
C LYS A 126 -3.19 8.58 -6.52
N SER A 127 -3.45 7.28 -6.63
CA SER A 127 -2.88 6.28 -5.72
C SER A 127 -1.35 6.28 -5.75
N MET A 128 -0.74 6.38 -6.94
CA MET A 128 0.72 6.45 -7.06
C MET A 128 1.27 7.75 -6.48
N GLU A 129 0.61 8.89 -6.73
CA GLU A 129 1.00 10.18 -6.15
C GLU A 129 0.96 10.17 -4.62
N ILE A 130 -0.07 9.56 -4.02
CA ILE A 130 -0.15 9.44 -2.56
C ILE A 130 1.00 8.59 -2.03
N GLN A 131 1.26 7.41 -2.62
CA GLN A 131 2.34 6.53 -2.17
C GLN A 131 3.73 7.16 -2.36
N TYR A 132 3.91 7.96 -3.42
CA TYR A 132 5.10 8.76 -3.66
C TYR A 132 5.29 9.83 -2.57
N ASP A 133 4.24 10.61 -2.27
CA ASP A 133 4.27 11.64 -1.23
C ASP A 133 4.47 11.05 0.18
N LEU A 134 4.07 9.79 0.40
CA LEU A 134 4.34 9.05 1.62
C LEU A 134 5.79 8.56 1.73
N GLY A 135 6.59 8.62 0.65
CA GLY A 135 7.99 8.20 0.66
C GLY A 135 8.19 6.67 0.70
N SER A 136 7.25 5.91 0.15
CA SER A 136 7.23 4.44 0.24
C SER A 136 8.39 3.77 -0.53
N ASP A 137 9.03 2.76 0.06
CA ASP A 137 10.09 1.98 -0.60
C ASP A 137 9.54 0.89 -1.53
N ILE A 138 8.37 0.34 -1.20
CA ILE A 138 7.60 -0.55 -2.08
C ILE A 138 6.21 0.08 -2.28
N VAL A 139 5.91 0.40 -3.54
CA VAL A 139 4.63 0.96 -3.98
C VAL A 139 3.80 -0.17 -4.60
N MET A 140 2.55 -0.30 -4.15
CA MET A 140 1.60 -1.25 -4.70
C MET A 140 0.75 -0.58 -5.78
N ILE A 141 0.64 -1.23 -6.95
CA ILE A 141 -0.26 -0.78 -8.01
C ILE A 141 -1.70 -0.67 -7.52
N PHE A 142 -2.47 0.23 -8.12
CA PHE A 142 -3.91 0.29 -7.85
C PHE A 142 -4.65 -0.79 -8.63
N ASP A 143 -5.53 -1.52 -7.96
CA ASP A 143 -6.23 -2.69 -8.48
C ASP A 143 -7.70 -2.72 -8.04
N GLU A 144 -8.50 -3.51 -8.75
CA GLU A 144 -9.88 -3.80 -8.36
C GLU A 144 -9.91 -5.18 -7.69
N CYS A 145 -10.27 -5.19 -6.41
CA CYS A 145 -10.37 -6.43 -5.65
C CYS A 145 -11.61 -7.22 -6.09
N THR A 146 -11.40 -8.35 -6.76
CA THR A 146 -12.47 -9.27 -7.14
C THR A 146 -13.17 -9.80 -5.87
N PRO A 147 -14.50 -9.68 -5.74
CA PRO A 147 -15.22 -10.26 -4.62
C PRO A 147 -15.17 -11.79 -4.66
N TYR A 148 -15.37 -12.42 -3.50
CA TYR A 148 -15.52 -13.87 -3.40
C TYR A 148 -16.80 -14.22 -2.62
N PRO A 149 -17.68 -15.07 -3.16
CA PRO A 149 -17.60 -15.71 -4.49
C PRO A 149 -17.89 -14.71 -5.63
N ALA A 150 -17.38 -15.00 -6.83
CA ALA A 150 -17.69 -14.28 -8.07
C ALA A 150 -17.89 -15.27 -9.22
N ASP A 151 -18.74 -14.91 -10.18
CA ASP A 151 -18.84 -15.65 -11.44
C ASP A 151 -17.62 -15.39 -12.34
N TRP A 152 -17.44 -16.24 -13.35
CA TRP A 152 -16.29 -16.18 -14.23
C TRP A 152 -16.22 -14.87 -15.03
N ASP A 153 -17.36 -14.35 -15.49
CA ASP A 153 -17.43 -13.11 -16.29
C ASP A 153 -17.08 -11.88 -15.45
N TYR A 154 -17.49 -11.83 -14.19
CA TYR A 154 -17.08 -10.81 -13.24
C TYR A 154 -15.59 -10.91 -12.95
N ALA A 155 -15.09 -12.09 -12.57
CA ALA A 155 -13.68 -12.29 -12.23
C ALA A 155 -12.75 -11.92 -13.40
N LYS A 156 -13.13 -12.28 -14.64
CA LYS A 156 -12.40 -11.89 -15.84
C LYS A 156 -12.38 -10.37 -16.03
N ARG A 157 -13.53 -9.69 -15.97
CA ARG A 157 -13.61 -8.23 -16.15
C ARG A 157 -12.81 -7.46 -15.09
N SER A 158 -12.90 -7.92 -13.84
CA SER A 158 -12.15 -7.41 -12.68
C SER A 158 -10.64 -7.52 -12.88
N MET A 159 -10.15 -8.71 -13.26
CA MET A 159 -8.74 -8.94 -13.54
C MET A 159 -8.24 -8.10 -14.72
N GLU A 160 -9.00 -8.03 -15.82
CA GLU A 160 -8.63 -7.23 -16.99
C GLU A 160 -8.59 -5.73 -16.68
N MET A 161 -9.49 -5.23 -15.81
CA MET A 161 -9.46 -3.85 -15.30
C MET A 161 -8.20 -3.61 -14.46
N SER A 162 -7.90 -4.52 -13.52
CA SER A 162 -6.68 -4.45 -12.71
C SER A 162 -5.41 -4.43 -13.57
N LEU A 163 -5.35 -5.16 -14.69
CA LEU A 163 -4.22 -5.08 -15.62
C LEU A 163 -4.10 -3.71 -16.30
N ARG A 164 -5.23 -3.08 -16.69
CA ARG A 164 -5.22 -1.73 -17.28
C ARG A 164 -4.83 -0.68 -16.24
N TRP A 165 -5.29 -0.81 -15.01
CA TRP A 165 -4.90 0.05 -13.90
C TRP A 165 -3.43 -0.16 -13.51
N ALA A 166 -2.93 -1.39 -13.49
CA ALA A 166 -1.51 -1.70 -13.29
C ALA A 166 -0.63 -0.98 -14.32
N LYS A 167 -1.06 -0.97 -15.59
CA LYS A 167 -0.36 -0.22 -16.64
C LYS A 167 -0.35 1.28 -16.34
N ARG A 168 -1.49 1.87 -15.99
CA ARG A 168 -1.61 3.30 -15.63
C ARG A 168 -0.74 3.66 -14.41
N SER A 169 -0.76 2.82 -13.37
CA SER A 169 0.10 2.95 -12.20
C SER A 169 1.58 2.92 -12.58
N ARG A 170 1.99 1.99 -13.45
CA ARG A 170 3.39 1.88 -13.90
C ARG A 170 3.83 3.03 -14.81
N ASP A 171 2.92 3.57 -15.62
CA ASP A 171 3.23 4.70 -16.51
C ASP A 171 3.29 6.02 -15.73
N ARG A 172 2.77 6.06 -14.48
CA ARG A 172 2.88 7.18 -13.55
C ARG A 172 4.17 7.03 -12.73
N PHE A 173 5.22 7.74 -13.18
CA PHE A 173 6.61 7.80 -12.69
C PHE A 173 7.59 6.79 -13.32
#